data_AF-A0A4Q2A6M3-F1
#
_entry.id   AF-A0A4Q2A6M3-F1
#
_cell.length_a   1.000
_cell.length_b   1.000
_cell.length_c   1.000
_cell.angle_alpha   90.00
_cell.angle_beta   90.00
_cell.angle_gamma   90.00
#
_symmetry.space_group_name_H-M   'P 1'
#
loop_
_entity.id
_entity.type
_entity.pdbx_description
1 polymer ?
#
loop_
_entity_poly.entity_id
_entity_poly.type
_entity_poly.pdbx_seq_one_letter_code
_entity_poly.pdbx_strand_id
1 'polypeptide(L)' 'RSSHKVQREFPAIRKRYWGCRFWGRGYFSTTNGAITEDIVLQYLEQHIADPTGASR' A
#
# COMPACT_ATOMS: atom_id res chain seq x y z
N ARG A 1 8.48 -7.33 6.20
CA ARG A 1 8.22 -7.82 7.58
C ARG A 1 7.28 -6.91 8.42
N SER A 2 6.90 -5.72 7.93
CA SER A 2 5.99 -4.80 8.65
C SER A 2 4.56 -5.34 8.84
N SER A 3 4.00 -5.98 7.82
CA SER A 3 2.66 -6.60 7.88
C SER A 3 2.48 -7.55 9.09
N HIS A 4 3.50 -8.39 9.35
CA HIS A 4 3.50 -9.33 10.46
C HIS A 4 3.53 -8.62 11.83
N LYS A 5 4.31 -7.54 11.95
CA LYS A 5 4.42 -6.78 13.20
C LYS A 5 3.10 -6.11 13.56
N VAL A 6 2.47 -5.46 12.58
CA VAL A 6 1.16 -4.79 12.74
C VAL A 6 0.08 -5.80 13.16
N GLN A 7 0.02 -6.97 12.53
CA GLN A 7 -1.00 -7.97 12.89
C GLN A 7 -0.79 -8.61 14.27
N ARG A 8 0.44 -8.58 14.79
CA ARG A 8 0.75 -9.03 16.15
C ARG A 8 0.35 -7.99 17.19
N GLU A 9 0.59 -6.71 16.90
CA GLU A 9 0.23 -5.59 17.77
C GLU A 9 -1.29 -5.32 17.76
N PHE A 10 -1.97 -5.60 16.64
CA PHE A 10 -3.40 -5.33 16.44
C PHE A 10 -4.16 -6.60 16.01
N PRO A 11 -4.64 -7.43 16.96
CA PRO A 11 -5.36 -8.66 16.66
C PRO A 11 -6.65 -8.45 15.85
N ALA A 12 -7.27 -7.26 15.94
CA ALA A 12 -8.43 -6.89 15.13
C ALA A 12 -8.11 -6.84 13.63
N ILE A 13 -6.93 -6.36 13.25
CA ILE A 13 -6.47 -6.30 11.85
C ILE A 13 -6.26 -7.72 11.32
N ARG A 14 -5.70 -8.62 12.14
CA ARG A 14 -5.54 -10.04 11.81
C ARG A 14 -6.88 -10.74 11.55
N LYS A 15 -7.93 -10.40 12.31
CA LYS A 15 -9.29 -10.93 12.09
C LYS A 15 -9.95 -10.38 10.82
N ARG A 16 -9.60 -9.16 10.41
CA ARG A 16 -10.15 -8.51 9.22
C ARG A 16 -9.49 -9.02 7.93
N TYR A 17 -8.18 -9.25 7.94
CA TYR A 17 -7.40 -9.65 6.78
C TYR A 17 -6.83 -11.06 6.94
N TRP A 18 -7.58 -12.05 6.44
CA TRP A 18 -7.18 -13.46 6.41
C TRP A 18 -6.11 -13.65 5.32
N GLY A 19 -4.92 -14.13 5.68
CA GLY A 19 -3.79 -14.31 4.75
C GLY A 19 -2.66 -13.29 4.88
N CYS A 20 -2.61 -12.54 5.99
CA CYS A 20 -1.51 -11.67 6.36
C CYS A 20 -1.15 -10.56 5.34
N ARG A 21 -2.08 -10.22 4.44
CA ARG A 21 -1.87 -9.29 3.34
C ARG A 21 -2.36 -7.90 3.73
N PHE A 22 -1.53 -7.18 4.48
CA PHE A 22 -1.84 -5.85 4.98
C PHE A 22 -1.59 -4.73 3.95
N TRP A 23 -0.53 -4.87 3.14
CA TRP A 23 -0.15 -3.86 2.15
C TRP A 23 -0.73 -4.18 0.77
N GLY A 24 -0.97 -3.12 -0.02
CA GLY A 24 -1.24 -3.24 -1.45
C GLY A 24 -0.04 -3.82 -2.22
N ARG A 25 -0.27 -4.25 -3.47
CA ARG A 25 0.80 -4.76 -4.33
C ARG A 25 1.76 -3.64 -4.80
N GLY A 26 1.28 -2.41 -4.93
CA GLY A 26 2.05 -1.27 -5.41
C GLY A 26 2.89 -0.62 -4.32
N TYR A 27 4.05 -0.09 -4.72
CA TYR A 27 4.88 0.79 -3.91
C TYR A 27 5.46 1.91 -4.79
N PHE A 28 5.71 3.06 -4.19
CA PHE A 28 6.37 4.20 -4.83
C PHE A 28 7.69 4.46 -4.11
N SER A 29 8.76 4.68 -4.87
CA SER A 29 10.07 5.05 -4.34
C SER A 29 10.71 6.06 -5.28
N THR A 30 11.14 7.19 -4.75
CA THR A 30 11.85 8.22 -5.50
C THR A 30 12.84 8.94 -4.58
N THR A 31 13.84 9.61 -5.17
CA THR A 31 14.89 10.30 -4.43
C THR A 31 14.39 11.63 -3.86
N ASN A 32 14.84 11.96 -2.65
CA ASN A 32 14.32 13.07 -1.83
C ASN A 32 14.52 14.48 -2.41
N GLY A 33 15.16 14.62 -3.57
CA GLY A 33 15.55 15.91 -4.16
C GLY A 33 14.58 16.49 -5.19
N ALA A 34 13.58 15.73 -5.65
CA ALA A 34 12.70 16.14 -6.77
C ALA A 34 11.21 15.85 -6.53
N ILE A 35 10.81 15.61 -5.28
CA ILE A 35 9.44 15.23 -4.94
C ILE A 35 8.63 16.50 -4.66
N THR A 36 7.71 16.83 -5.57
CA THR A 36 6.61 17.76 -5.26
C THR A 36 5.42 16.96 -4.75
N GLU A 37 4.60 17.58 -3.90
CA GLU A 37 3.38 16.95 -3.37
C GLU A 37 2.45 16.46 -4.49
N ASP A 38 2.45 17.16 -5.63
CA ASP A 38 1.67 16.81 -6.82
C ASP A 38 2.01 15.42 -7.38
N ILE A 39 3.29 15.02 -7.34
CA ILE A 39 3.73 13.70 -7.84
C ILE A 39 3.19 12.59 -6.94
N VAL A 40 3.15 12.83 -5.63
CA VAL A 40 2.61 11.88 -4.65
C VAL A 40 1.09 11.77 -4.82
N LEU A 41 0.40 12.90 -4.96
CA LEU A 41 -1.04 12.94 -5.19
C LEU A 41 -1.41 12.24 -6.50
N GLN A 42 -0.69 12.52 -7.58
CA GLN A 42 -0.88 11.87 -8.88
C GLN A 42 -0.69 10.34 -8.79
N TYR A 43 0.34 9.88 -8.06
CA TYR A 43 0.56 8.45 -7.84
C TYR A 43 -0.60 7.80 -7.08
N LEU A 44 -1.08 8.47 -6.02
CA LEU A 44 -2.20 7.99 -5.21
C LEU A 44 -3.49 7.92 -6.03
N GLU A 45 -3.83 8.96 -6.79
CA GLU A 45 -5.03 9.00 -7.62
C GLU A 45 -5.05 7.86 -8.65
N GLN A 46 -3.93 7.63 -9.34
CA GLN A 46 -3.79 6.54 -10.31
C GLN A 46 -3.94 5.16 -9.65
N HIS A 47 -3.39 4.97 -8.45
CA HIS A 47 -3.43 3.68 -7.75
C HIS A 47 -4.74 3.40 -7.00
N ILE A 48 -5.55 4.43 -6.72
CA ILE A 48 -6.89 4.28 -6.13
C ILE A 48 -7.93 4.00 -7.22
N ALA A 49 -7.80 4.62 -8.40
CA ALA A 49 -8.75 4.47 -9.51
C ALA A 49 -8.71 3.08 -10.18
N ASP A 50 -7.54 2.45 -10.28
CA ASP A 50 -7.37 1.12 -10.89
C ASP A 50 -6.87 0.07 -9.87
N PRO A 51 -7.75 -0.47 -9.00
CA PRO A 51 -7.32 -1.51 -8.07
C PRO A 51 -7.09 -2.88 -8.76
N THR A 52 -7.54 -3.08 -10.00
CA THR A 52 -7.66 -4.43 -10.59
C THR A 52 -7.60 -4.46 -12.14
N GLY A 53 -6.57 -3.88 -12.76
CA GLY A 53 -6.37 -3.97 -14.23
C GLY A 53 -5.51 -5.15 -14.72
N ALA A 54 -4.91 -5.95 -13.83
CA ALA A 54 -4.02 -7.05 -14.22
C ALA A 54 -4.18 -8.28 -13.31
N SER A 55 -5.37 -8.88 -13.35
CA SER A 55 -5.45 -10.33 -13.20
C SER A 55 -5.21 -10.93 -14.59
N ARG A 56 -3.95 -11.23 -14.91
CA ARG A 56 -3.59 -12.33 -15.79
C ARG A 56 -2.84 -13.35 -14.95
#